data_AF-A0A3D8YEL2-F1
#
_entry.id   AF-A0A3D8YEL2-F1
#
_cell.length_a   1.000
_cell.length_b   1.000
_cell.length_c   1.000
_cell.angle_alpha   90.00
_cell.angle_beta   90.00
_cell.angle_gamma   90.00
#
_symmetry.space_group_name_H-M   'P 1'
#
loop_
_entity.id
_entity.type
_entity.pdbx_description
1 polymer ?
#
loop_
_entity_poly.entity_id
_entity_poly.type
_entity_poly.pdbx_seq_one_letter_code
_entity_poly.pdbx_strand_id
1 'polypeptide(L)'
;MKNHFTALLLLLTVLVTGCGEKSEEVDPVLKTDGASLQLFFEREGHLTRLVDRVNDTLQVRWKPEWSGVVSEKVNDSTYLAYVALVPGIYHTQLNEQISNGNVQGYSRYLMFRATKNYTAYLATFYNNAILNTPVDRGRFTGRVIFRNMLTAEWKISEYENGKLVSGWESR
;
A
#
# COMPACT_ATOMS: atom_id res chain seq x y z
N MET A 1 15.84 59.86 -29.97
CA MET A 1 16.23 58.43 -29.97
C MET A 1 16.60 57.93 -28.56
N LYS A 2 15.69 57.98 -27.58
CA LYS A 2 15.94 57.42 -26.23
C LYS A 2 14.78 56.57 -25.67
N ASN A 3 13.61 56.56 -26.30
CA ASN A 3 12.41 55.91 -25.76
C ASN A 3 12.16 54.48 -26.27
N HIS A 4 12.86 54.06 -27.34
CA HIS A 4 12.72 52.69 -27.87
C HIS A 4 13.70 51.69 -27.23
N PHE A 5 14.78 52.18 -26.62
CA PHE A 5 15.79 51.33 -25.97
C PHE A 5 15.31 50.81 -24.62
N THR A 6 14.57 51.62 -23.87
CA THR A 6 13.99 51.26 -22.56
C THR A 6 12.85 50.24 -22.70
N ALA A 7 12.05 50.34 -23.75
CA ALA A 7 11.00 49.37 -24.05
C ALA A 7 11.58 47.99 -24.44
N LEU A 8 12.69 47.98 -25.18
CA LEU A 8 13.40 46.75 -25.54
C LEU A 8 14.03 46.07 -24.30
N LEU A 9 14.59 46.85 -23.37
CA LEU A 9 15.19 46.33 -22.14
C LEU A 9 14.15 45.71 -21.18
N LEU A 10 12.95 46.30 -21.11
CA LEU A 10 11.84 45.79 -20.31
C LEU A 10 11.20 44.53 -20.91
N LEU A 11 11.20 44.40 -22.24
CA LEU A 11 10.73 43.18 -22.92
C LEU A 11 11.71 42.01 -22.70
N LEU A 12 13.03 42.31 -22.67
CA LEU A 12 14.08 41.33 -22.40
C LEU A 12 14.05 40.80 -20.96
N THR A 13 13.71 41.62 -19.96
CA THR A 13 13.59 41.13 -18.57
C THR A 13 12.36 40.25 -18.34
N VAL A 14 11.25 40.49 -19.05
CA VAL A 14 10.08 39.61 -19.05
C VAL A 14 10.37 38.27 -19.75
N LEU A 15 11.20 38.27 -20.79
CA LEU A 15 11.66 37.04 -21.47
C LEU A 15 12.63 36.19 -20.64
N VAL A 16 13.44 36.80 -19.74
CA VAL A 16 14.36 36.06 -18.86
C VAL A 16 13.67 35.58 -17.57
N THR A 17 12.55 36.17 -17.18
CA THR A 17 11.78 35.75 -15.98
C THR A 17 10.59 34.84 -16.30
N GLY A 18 10.23 34.69 -17.58
CA GLY A 18 9.05 33.97 -18.05
C GLY A 18 9.35 32.69 -18.83
N CYS A 19 10.20 31.81 -18.30
CA CYS A 19 10.27 30.38 -18.66
C CYS A 19 11.16 29.70 -17.62
N GLY A 20 10.63 28.96 -16.64
CA GLY A 20 10.17 27.58 -16.84
C GLY A 20 11.39 26.67 -16.74
N GLU A 21 11.57 25.77 -15.80
CA GLU A 21 10.67 25.09 -14.87
C GLU A 21 11.41 24.98 -13.53
N LYS A 22 10.68 24.94 -12.40
CA LYS A 22 11.23 24.31 -11.20
C LYS A 22 11.63 22.91 -11.64
N SER A 23 12.93 22.62 -11.66
CA SER A 23 13.44 21.30 -12.00
C SER A 23 12.63 20.29 -11.22
N GLU A 24 12.08 19.34 -11.96
CA GLU A 24 11.25 18.25 -11.49
C GLU A 24 11.63 17.89 -10.06
N GLU A 25 10.65 18.02 -9.16
CA GLU A 25 10.64 17.32 -7.89
C GLU A 25 11.07 15.89 -8.23
N VAL A 26 12.31 15.54 -7.88
CA VAL A 26 12.86 14.21 -8.12
C VAL A 26 11.87 13.29 -7.44
N ASP A 27 11.01 12.63 -8.24
CA ASP A 27 9.97 11.73 -7.72
C ASP A 27 10.71 10.85 -6.72
N PRO A 28 10.35 10.90 -5.42
CA PRO A 28 11.12 10.22 -4.40
C PRO A 28 11.16 8.77 -4.82
N VAL A 29 12.37 8.22 -5.04
CA VAL A 29 12.54 6.83 -5.48
C VAL A 29 11.69 5.99 -4.54
N LEU A 30 10.57 5.46 -5.05
CA LEU A 30 9.63 4.74 -4.23
C LEU A 30 10.28 3.41 -3.87
N LYS A 31 10.83 3.38 -2.67
CA LYS A 31 11.44 2.20 -2.07
C LYS A 31 10.37 1.22 -1.61
N THR A 32 10.35 0.06 -2.25
CA THR A 32 9.47 -1.05 -1.89
C THR A 32 10.09 -2.00 -0.85
N ASP A 33 11.20 -1.62 -0.22
CA ASP A 33 11.79 -2.40 0.87
C ASP A 33 10.93 -2.28 2.15
N GLY A 34 11.00 -3.31 3.00
CA GLY A 34 10.18 -3.40 4.20
C GLY A 34 10.33 -2.24 5.18
N ALA A 35 11.54 -1.71 5.36
CA ALA A 35 11.78 -0.62 6.30
C ALA A 35 11.15 0.69 5.80
N SER A 36 11.31 0.99 4.51
CA SER A 36 10.68 2.17 3.89
C SER A 36 9.16 2.11 3.92
N LEU A 37 8.58 0.93 3.63
CA LEU A 37 7.14 0.71 3.67
C LEU A 37 6.58 0.75 5.09
N GLN A 38 7.32 0.24 6.07
CA GLN A 38 6.96 0.33 7.48
C GLN A 38 6.86 1.79 7.92
N LEU A 39 7.90 2.60 7.66
CA LEU A 39 7.91 4.02 8.00
C LEU A 39 6.75 4.78 7.35
N PHE A 40 6.46 4.49 6.07
CA PHE A 40 5.29 5.04 5.39
C PHE A 40 3.99 4.65 6.12
N PHE A 41 3.79 3.35 6.37
CA PHE A 41 2.56 2.82 6.95
C PHE A 41 2.29 3.36 8.37
N GLU A 42 3.34 3.48 9.17
CA GLU A 42 3.26 4.04 10.53
C GLU A 42 2.96 5.54 10.51
N ARG A 43 3.58 6.30 9.61
CA ARG A 43 3.34 7.74 9.46
C ARG A 43 1.89 8.05 9.07
N GLU A 44 1.27 7.22 8.23
CA GLU A 44 -0.14 7.37 7.82
C GLU A 44 -1.14 6.91 8.91
N GLY A 45 -0.65 6.45 10.08
CA GLY A 45 -1.50 6.10 11.23
C GLY A 45 -2.40 4.88 10.98
N HIS A 46 -2.00 3.96 10.11
CA HIS A 46 -2.85 2.86 9.66
C HIS A 46 -2.90 1.65 10.61
N LEU A 47 -2.08 1.61 11.67
CA LEU A 47 -1.98 0.47 12.60
C LEU A 47 -3.32 0.08 13.25
N THR A 48 -4.17 1.05 13.57
CA THR A 48 -5.49 0.79 14.19
C THR A 48 -6.44 0.03 13.26
N ARG A 49 -6.22 0.10 11.95
CA ARG A 49 -7.01 -0.61 10.93
C ARG A 49 -6.63 -2.09 10.82
N LEU A 50 -5.59 -2.54 11.52
CA LEU A 50 -5.13 -3.93 11.58
C LEU A 50 -5.70 -4.68 12.81
N VAL A 51 -6.83 -4.20 13.34
CA VAL A 51 -7.51 -4.81 14.48
C VAL A 51 -8.94 -5.17 14.09
N ASP A 52 -9.32 -6.43 14.26
CA ASP A 52 -10.70 -6.88 14.16
C ASP A 52 -11.24 -7.21 15.55
N ARG A 53 -12.38 -6.63 15.90
CA ARG A 53 -13.08 -7.01 17.13
C ARG A 53 -13.83 -8.32 16.89
N VAL A 54 -13.59 -9.32 17.73
CA VAL A 54 -14.31 -10.60 17.68
C VAL A 54 -15.56 -10.50 18.55
N ASN A 55 -15.40 -10.01 19.78
CA ASN A 55 -16.47 -9.75 20.72
C ASN A 55 -16.01 -8.65 21.72
N ASP A 56 -16.68 -8.53 22.87
CA ASP A 56 -16.33 -7.51 23.86
C ASP A 56 -15.01 -7.76 24.59
N THR A 57 -14.57 -9.01 24.66
CA THR A 57 -13.40 -9.43 25.43
C THR A 57 -12.21 -9.78 24.56
N LEU A 58 -12.42 -10.04 23.27
CA LEU A 58 -11.43 -10.55 22.33
C LEU A 58 -11.35 -9.72 21.03
N GLN A 59 -10.13 -9.59 20.54
CA GLN A 59 -9.83 -9.00 19.24
C GLN A 59 -8.70 -9.77 18.55
N VAL A 60 -8.73 -9.77 17.21
CA VAL A 60 -7.59 -10.20 16.39
C VAL A 60 -6.76 -8.97 16.05
N ARG A 61 -5.45 -9.07 16.25
CA ARG A 61 -4.51 -8.07 15.75
C ARG A 61 -3.64 -8.69 14.69
N TRP A 62 -3.51 -7.99 13.59
CA TRP A 62 -2.73 -8.42 12.44
C TRP A 62 -1.39 -7.70 12.48
N LYS A 63 -0.31 -8.45 12.73
CA LYS A 63 1.04 -7.92 12.75
C LYS A 63 1.66 -8.04 11.34
N PRO A 64 2.11 -6.93 10.74
CA PRO A 64 2.85 -6.99 9.48
C PRO A 64 4.21 -7.66 9.65
N GLU A 65 4.55 -8.52 8.69
CA GLU A 65 5.89 -9.08 8.55
C GLU A 65 6.71 -8.28 7.53
N TRP A 66 7.33 -7.20 8.01
CA TRP A 66 8.14 -6.30 7.18
C TRP A 66 9.44 -6.91 6.65
N SER A 67 10.03 -7.94 7.27
CA SER A 67 11.26 -8.55 6.72
C SER A 67 10.98 -9.47 5.52
N GLY A 68 9.75 -9.94 5.37
CA GLY A 68 9.29 -10.83 4.32
C GLY A 68 8.58 -10.13 3.15
N VAL A 69 8.86 -8.83 2.91
CA VAL A 69 8.24 -8.11 1.79
C VAL A 69 8.65 -8.74 0.45
N VAL A 70 7.65 -8.99 -0.38
CA VAL A 70 7.84 -9.40 -1.79
C VAL A 70 7.40 -8.25 -2.67
N SER A 71 8.26 -7.82 -3.60
CA SER A 71 7.97 -6.75 -4.54
C SER A 71 8.00 -7.25 -5.98
N GLU A 72 7.09 -6.74 -6.81
CA GLU A 72 7.08 -6.98 -8.25
C GLU A 72 6.91 -5.67 -9.04
N LYS A 73 7.65 -5.55 -10.14
CA LYS A 73 7.45 -4.48 -11.11
C LYS A 73 6.35 -4.93 -12.07
N VAL A 74 5.23 -4.21 -12.09
CA VAL A 74 4.09 -4.51 -12.99
C VAL A 74 4.30 -3.86 -14.35
N ASN A 75 4.79 -2.61 -14.36
CA ASN A 75 5.15 -1.87 -15.56
C ASN A 75 6.16 -0.77 -15.20
N ASP A 76 6.54 0.08 -16.15
CA ASP A 76 7.58 1.10 -15.95
C ASP A 76 7.25 2.17 -14.89
N SER A 77 5.98 2.30 -14.53
CA SER A 77 5.49 3.31 -13.60
C SER A 77 4.85 2.75 -12.33
N THR A 78 4.78 1.41 -12.19
CA THR A 78 4.03 0.76 -11.11
C THR A 78 4.80 -0.41 -10.53
N TYR A 79 5.03 -0.32 -9.22
CA TYR A 79 5.50 -1.42 -8.40
C TYR A 79 4.42 -1.82 -7.40
N LEU A 80 4.30 -3.12 -7.16
CA LEU A 80 3.49 -3.66 -6.09
C LEU A 80 4.40 -4.29 -5.05
N ALA A 81 4.14 -4.01 -3.78
CA ALA A 81 4.82 -4.64 -2.67
C ALA A 81 3.81 -5.30 -1.74
N TYR A 82 4.10 -6.51 -1.31
CA TYR A 82 3.23 -7.36 -0.53
C TYR A 82 3.87 -7.68 0.82
N VAL A 83 3.13 -7.48 1.89
CA VAL A 83 3.57 -7.72 3.26
C VAL A 83 2.58 -8.68 3.92
N ALA A 84 3.03 -9.86 4.30
CA ALA A 84 2.19 -10.82 5.00
C ALA A 84 1.72 -10.25 6.34
N LEU A 85 0.51 -10.62 6.77
CA LEU A 85 0.02 -10.28 8.10
C LEU A 85 -0.16 -11.55 8.93
N VAL A 86 0.47 -11.58 10.10
CA VAL A 86 0.38 -12.68 11.06
C VAL A 86 -0.68 -12.33 12.09
N PRO A 87 -1.74 -13.15 12.26
CA PRO A 87 -2.76 -12.89 13.27
C PRO A 87 -2.26 -13.27 14.67
N GLY A 88 -2.70 -12.49 15.67
CA GLY A 88 -2.67 -12.86 17.08
C GLY A 88 -4.01 -12.52 17.74
N ILE A 89 -4.47 -13.36 18.66
CA ILE A 89 -5.69 -13.11 19.44
C ILE A 89 -5.29 -12.45 20.74
N TYR A 90 -5.96 -11.35 21.09
CA TYR A 90 -5.67 -10.55 22.28
C TYR A 90 -6.93 -10.29 23.09
N HIS A 91 -6.76 -10.20 24.41
CA HIS A 91 -7.79 -9.62 25.27
C HIS A 91 -7.92 -8.11 24.98
N THR A 92 -9.15 -7.63 24.79
CA THR A 92 -9.41 -6.22 24.45
C THR A 92 -8.94 -5.26 25.54
N GLN A 93 -9.15 -5.61 26.82
CA GLN A 93 -8.80 -4.76 27.97
C GLN A 93 -7.36 -4.97 28.44
N LEU A 94 -6.95 -6.23 28.63
CA LEU A 94 -5.64 -6.57 29.21
C LEU A 94 -4.50 -6.42 28.21
N ASN A 95 -4.81 -6.34 26.91
CA ASN A 95 -3.81 -6.27 25.85
C ASN A 95 -2.87 -7.49 25.79
N GLU A 96 -3.23 -8.58 26.46
CA GLU A 96 -2.45 -9.81 26.53
C GLU A 96 -2.81 -10.75 25.37
N GLN A 97 -1.78 -11.37 24.78
CA GLN A 97 -1.96 -12.34 23.71
C GLN A 97 -2.41 -13.69 24.28
N ILE A 98 -3.41 -14.30 23.66
CA ILE A 98 -3.85 -15.66 23.97
C ILE A 98 -2.98 -16.65 23.20
N SER A 99 -2.15 -17.40 23.91
CA SER A 99 -1.14 -18.31 23.34
C SER A 99 -1.73 -19.49 22.55
N ASN A 100 -2.92 -19.97 22.94
CA ASN A 100 -3.59 -21.11 22.29
C ASN A 100 -4.71 -20.69 21.31
N GLY A 101 -4.80 -19.40 20.99
CA GLY A 101 -5.79 -18.87 20.06
C GLY A 101 -5.39 -19.13 18.61
N ASN A 102 -6.30 -19.65 17.79
CA ASN A 102 -6.07 -19.82 16.36
C ASN A 102 -7.13 -19.05 15.55
N VAL A 103 -6.71 -18.32 14.52
CA VAL A 103 -7.62 -17.64 13.59
C VAL A 103 -7.81 -18.55 12.38
N GLN A 104 -9.04 -18.76 11.92
CA GLN A 104 -9.30 -19.61 10.76
C GLN A 104 -10.33 -18.96 9.83
N GLY A 105 -10.37 -19.43 8.59
CA GLY A 105 -11.36 -19.03 7.58
C GLY A 105 -10.90 -17.92 6.65
N TYR A 106 -9.90 -17.12 7.02
CA TYR A 106 -9.32 -16.12 6.12
C TYR A 106 -7.89 -15.75 6.50
N SER A 107 -7.17 -15.22 5.52
CA SER A 107 -5.84 -14.64 5.67
C SER A 107 -5.82 -13.21 5.15
N ARG A 108 -4.84 -12.43 5.60
CA ARG A 108 -4.67 -11.03 5.19
C ARG A 108 -3.23 -10.72 4.81
N TYR A 109 -3.07 -9.73 3.94
CA TYR A 109 -1.78 -9.11 3.63
C TYR A 109 -1.98 -7.61 3.36
N LEU A 110 -0.92 -6.83 3.51
CA LEU A 110 -0.88 -5.48 2.98
C LEU A 110 -0.37 -5.51 1.54
N MET A 111 -1.00 -4.75 0.68
CA MET A 111 -0.49 -4.43 -0.65
C MET A 111 -0.22 -2.93 -0.73
N PHE A 112 0.99 -2.58 -1.11
CA PHE A 112 1.36 -1.21 -1.44
C PHE A 112 1.46 -1.09 -2.95
N ARG A 113 0.65 -0.21 -3.55
CA ARG A 113 0.80 0.23 -4.93
C ARG A 113 1.67 1.48 -4.93
N ALA A 114 2.88 1.35 -5.45
CA ALA A 114 3.85 2.43 -5.60
C ALA A 114 3.83 2.91 -7.07
N THR A 115 3.38 4.15 -7.29
CA THR A 115 3.41 4.80 -8.61
C THR A 115 4.23 6.09 -8.54
N LYS A 116 3.57 7.24 -8.36
CA LYS A 116 4.17 8.49 -7.87
C LYS A 116 4.02 8.63 -6.35
N ASN A 117 2.97 8.02 -5.80
CA ASN A 117 2.69 7.93 -4.38
C ASN A 117 2.48 6.47 -3.97
N TYR A 118 2.53 6.21 -2.67
CA TYR A 118 2.07 4.94 -2.12
C TYR A 118 0.56 4.97 -1.88
N THR A 119 -0.10 3.89 -2.26
CA THR A 119 -1.44 3.58 -1.76
C THR A 119 -1.41 2.22 -1.09
N ALA A 120 -1.80 2.18 0.18
CA ALA A 120 -1.89 0.93 0.94
C ALA A 120 -3.31 0.33 0.85
N TYR A 121 -3.35 -0.98 0.68
CA TYR A 121 -4.57 -1.78 0.69
C TYR A 121 -4.43 -2.90 1.70
N LEU A 122 -5.48 -3.15 2.47
CA LEU A 122 -5.64 -4.38 3.23
C LEU A 122 -6.34 -5.40 2.33
N ALA A 123 -5.61 -6.43 1.95
CA ALA A 123 -6.13 -7.54 1.17
C ALA A 123 -6.59 -8.66 2.11
N THR A 124 -7.78 -9.20 1.85
CA THR A 124 -8.37 -10.32 2.59
C THR A 124 -8.86 -11.37 1.62
N PHE A 125 -8.55 -12.64 1.88
CA PHE A 125 -9.06 -13.75 1.09
C PHE A 125 -9.40 -14.92 2.01
N TYR A 126 -10.44 -15.67 1.64
CA TYR A 126 -10.92 -16.79 2.44
C TYR A 126 -10.12 -18.05 2.10
N ASN A 127 -9.66 -18.75 3.13
CA ASN A 127 -8.91 -19.99 3.00
C ASN A 127 -9.10 -20.88 4.23
N ASN A 128 -8.86 -22.17 4.03
CA ASN A 128 -9.02 -23.16 5.10
C ASN A 128 -7.83 -23.19 6.09
N ALA A 129 -6.74 -22.48 5.79
CA ALA A 129 -5.53 -22.42 6.62
C ALA A 129 -4.94 -21.02 6.60
N ILE A 130 -4.41 -20.51 7.73
CA ILE A 130 -3.70 -19.23 7.73
C ILE A 130 -2.40 -19.38 6.95
N LEU A 131 -2.18 -18.48 5.99
CA LEU A 131 -0.90 -18.36 5.32
C LEU A 131 -0.07 -17.28 6.02
N ASN A 132 0.95 -17.71 6.75
CA ASN A 132 1.94 -16.83 7.39
C ASN A 132 3.05 -16.41 6.41
N THR A 133 3.01 -16.92 5.19
CA THR A 133 3.87 -16.50 4.09
C THR A 133 3.09 -15.53 3.20
N PRO A 134 3.77 -14.56 2.56
CA PRO A 134 3.15 -13.79 1.48
C PRO A 134 2.47 -14.75 0.50
N VAL A 135 1.28 -14.39 0.03
CA VAL A 135 0.59 -15.16 -0.99
C VAL A 135 1.54 -15.29 -2.18
N ASP A 136 1.92 -16.52 -2.54
CA ASP A 136 2.62 -16.79 -3.79
C ASP A 136 1.67 -16.45 -4.92
N ARG A 137 1.72 -15.19 -5.36
CA ARG A 137 0.84 -14.67 -6.39
C ARG A 137 0.90 -15.56 -7.61
N GLY A 138 2.06 -16.07 -8.03
CA GLY A 138 2.20 -16.88 -9.23
C GLY A 138 1.39 -18.18 -9.24
N ARG A 139 0.88 -18.61 -8.09
CA ARG A 139 0.09 -19.85 -7.93
C ARG A 139 -1.27 -19.62 -7.28
N PHE A 140 -1.60 -18.38 -6.91
CA PHE A 140 -2.82 -18.08 -6.17
C PHE A 140 -4.06 -18.22 -7.05
N THR A 141 -5.06 -18.94 -6.54
CA THR A 141 -6.39 -19.04 -7.13
C THR A 141 -7.43 -18.70 -6.07
N GLY A 142 -8.32 -17.76 -6.37
CA GLY A 142 -9.36 -17.33 -5.45
C GLY A 142 -9.73 -15.85 -5.57
N ARG A 143 -10.61 -15.40 -4.69
CA ARG A 143 -11.07 -14.01 -4.62
C ARG A 143 -10.39 -13.27 -3.49
N VAL A 144 -9.94 -12.06 -3.79
CA VAL A 144 -9.31 -11.15 -2.83
C VAL A 144 -10.15 -9.88 -2.74
N ILE A 145 -10.48 -9.50 -1.51
CA ILE A 145 -11.12 -8.23 -1.17
C ILE A 145 -10.01 -7.26 -0.79
N PHE A 146 -9.89 -6.16 -1.53
CA PHE A 146 -8.95 -5.08 -1.25
C PHE A 146 -9.68 -3.92 -0.64
N ARG A 147 -9.29 -3.50 0.57
CA ARG A 147 -9.78 -2.29 1.21
C ARG A 147 -8.71 -1.22 1.18
N ASN A 148 -8.99 -0.07 0.59
CA ASN A 148 -8.09 1.08 0.62
C ASN A 148 -7.90 1.56 2.07
N MET A 149 -6.65 1.64 2.52
CA MET A 149 -6.31 1.97 3.91
C MET A 149 -6.43 3.44 4.24
N LEU A 150 -6.70 4.31 3.28
CA LEU A 150 -7.04 5.71 3.50
C LEU A 150 -8.56 5.89 3.42
N THR A 151 -9.15 5.60 2.26
CA THR A 151 -10.56 5.90 1.93
C THR A 151 -11.57 4.88 2.44
N ALA A 152 -11.12 3.70 2.87
CA ALA A 152 -11.96 2.55 3.25
C ALA A 152 -12.83 1.96 2.11
N GLU A 153 -12.69 2.45 0.87
CA GLU A 153 -13.31 1.85 -0.31
C GLU A 153 -12.83 0.41 -0.51
N TRP A 154 -13.74 -0.47 -0.91
CA TRP A 154 -13.42 -1.87 -1.16
C TRP A 154 -13.58 -2.23 -2.64
N LYS A 155 -12.74 -3.14 -3.10
CA LYS A 155 -12.76 -3.71 -4.45
C LYS A 155 -12.51 -5.20 -4.37
N ILE A 156 -12.97 -5.94 -5.37
CA ILE A 156 -12.80 -7.39 -5.44
C ILE A 156 -12.01 -7.71 -6.70
N SER A 157 -11.04 -8.59 -6.57
CA SER A 157 -10.34 -9.21 -7.71
C SER A 157 -10.36 -10.72 -7.57
N GLU A 158 -10.41 -11.40 -8.70
CA GLU A 158 -10.43 -12.86 -8.83
C GLU A 158 -9.20 -13.30 -9.63
N TYR A 159 -8.50 -14.30 -9.10
CA TYR A 159 -7.29 -14.85 -9.68
C TYR A 159 -7.43 -16.33 -9.97
N GLU A 160 -6.75 -16.76 -11.02
CA GLU A 160 -6.58 -18.16 -11.37
C GLU A 160 -5.12 -18.39 -11.74
N ASN A 161 -4.43 -19.24 -10.97
CA ASN A 161 -3.00 -19.53 -11.13
C ASN A 161 -2.17 -18.24 -11.24
N GLY A 162 -2.48 -17.29 -10.36
CA GLY A 162 -1.84 -15.99 -10.25
C GLY A 162 -2.22 -14.93 -11.27
N LYS A 163 -2.95 -15.32 -12.31
CA LYS A 163 -3.43 -14.41 -13.33
C LYS A 163 -4.73 -13.79 -12.86
N LEU A 164 -4.81 -12.47 -13.00
CA LEU A 164 -6.05 -11.74 -12.77
C LEU A 164 -7.07 -12.14 -13.86
N VAL A 165 -8.18 -12.74 -13.44
CA VAL A 165 -9.27 -13.16 -14.32
C VAL A 165 -10.33 -12.06 -14.41
N SER A 166 -10.65 -11.44 -13.27
CA SER A 166 -11.56 -10.31 -13.19
C SER A 166 -11.17 -9.41 -12.02
N GLY A 167 -11.31 -8.08 -12.16
CA GLY A 167 -11.08 -7.17 -11.03
C GLY A 167 -10.29 -5.91 -11.35
N TRP A 168 -10.03 -5.15 -10.29
CA TRP A 168 -9.54 -3.77 -10.37
C TRP A 168 -8.03 -3.64 -10.65
N GLU A 169 -7.22 -4.65 -10.31
CA GLU A 169 -5.76 -4.58 -10.49
C GLU A 169 -5.31 -4.58 -11.97
N SER A 170 -6.22 -4.78 -12.93
CA SER A 170 -5.95 -4.79 -14.38
C SER A 170 -5.84 -3.40 -15.01
N ARG A 171 -6.03 -2.32 -14.24
CA ARG A 171 -6.10 -0.94 -14.74
C ARG A 171 -5.06 0.00 -14.14
#